data_AF-A0A4Q7FX13-F1
#
_entry.id   AF-A0A4Q7FX13-F1
#
_cell.length_a   1.000
_cell.length_b   1.000
_cell.length_c   1.000
_cell.angle_alpha   90.00
_cell.angle_beta   90.00
_cell.angle_gamma   90.00
#
_symmetry.space_group_name_H-M   'P 1'
#
loop_
_entity.id
_entity.type
_entity.pdbx_description
1 polymer ?
#
loop_
_entity_poly.entity_id
_entity_poly.type
_entity_poly.pdbx_seq_one_letter_code
_entity_poly.pdbx_strand_id
1 'polypeptide(L)'
;MPDLNALTRANADRWAKAKLTRDFTAIAKRLVGAKARYQAVEAKTGVPWWVIAVIHMRESSQDWSGSLAQGDPWNRVSVHVPAGRGPFKSWEEAAVDALVNCHPYLAREKDWSIGPALTNLELYNGAGYANRGKPSPYLWAGTDQYTAGKYVADGKYDPNHVDQQPGCAGLLLAMIALDPSISFGEAKPPPQPAPTPVPTPAPEPSAWGGFLSAIVSAISAIFKRK
;
A
#
# COMPACT_ATOMS: atom_id res chain seq x y z
N MET A 1 -9.80 -23.04 -4.58
CA MET A 1 -9.48 -21.61 -4.78
C MET A 1 -10.52 -21.03 -5.73
N PRO A 2 -11.00 -19.81 -5.52
CA PRO A 2 -12.02 -19.23 -6.39
C PRO A 2 -11.41 -18.92 -7.76
N ASP A 3 -12.23 -18.91 -8.81
CA ASP A 3 -11.84 -18.36 -10.10
C ASP A 3 -11.75 -16.83 -9.98
N LEU A 4 -10.52 -16.31 -9.93
CA LEU A 4 -10.26 -14.88 -9.76
C LEU A 4 -10.72 -14.05 -10.97
N ASN A 5 -10.71 -14.61 -12.17
CA ASN A 5 -11.20 -13.90 -13.36
C ASN A 5 -12.72 -13.77 -13.30
N ALA A 6 -13.43 -14.81 -12.89
CA ALA A 6 -14.87 -14.75 -12.66
C ALA A 6 -15.22 -13.81 -11.51
N LEU A 7 -14.48 -13.84 -10.40
CA LEU A 7 -14.67 -12.95 -9.26
C LEU A 7 -14.49 -11.48 -9.66
N THR A 8 -13.43 -11.17 -10.41
CA THR A 8 -13.14 -9.83 -10.93
C THR A 8 -14.26 -9.29 -11.81
N ARG A 9 -14.77 -10.10 -12.76
CA ARG A 9 -15.94 -9.72 -13.56
C ARG A 9 -17.18 -9.49 -12.70
N ALA A 10 -17.48 -10.41 -11.79
CA ALA A 10 -18.64 -10.30 -10.92
C ALA A 10 -18.58 -9.06 -10.01
N ASN A 11 -17.40 -8.70 -9.51
CA ASN A 11 -17.21 -7.51 -8.68
C ASN A 11 -17.35 -6.22 -9.50
N ALA A 12 -16.84 -6.19 -10.74
CA ALA A 12 -17.07 -5.06 -11.65
C ALA A 12 -18.56 -4.89 -11.99
N ASP A 13 -19.27 -5.99 -12.27
CA ASP A 13 -20.70 -5.98 -12.59
C ASP A 13 -21.56 -5.50 -11.41
N ARG A 14 -21.21 -5.92 -10.18
CA ARG A 14 -21.86 -5.43 -8.96
C ARG A 14 -21.59 -3.95 -8.76
N TRP A 15 -20.35 -3.50 -8.92
CA TRP A 15 -19.98 -2.10 -8.77
C TRP A 15 -20.81 -1.19 -9.67
N ALA A 16 -20.95 -1.55 -10.94
CA ALA A 16 -21.69 -0.76 -11.92
C ALA A 16 -23.18 -0.55 -11.56
N LYS A 17 -23.72 -1.38 -10.67
CA LYS A 17 -25.13 -1.37 -10.24
C LYS A 17 -25.31 -0.94 -8.78
N ALA A 18 -24.23 -0.92 -8.01
CA ALA A 18 -24.28 -0.77 -6.56
C ALA A 18 -24.85 0.58 -6.14
N LYS A 19 -25.75 0.53 -5.16
CA LYS A 19 -26.29 1.71 -4.49
C LYS A 19 -26.10 1.59 -2.99
N LEU A 20 -25.78 2.70 -2.34
CA LEU A 20 -25.73 2.77 -0.89
C LEU A 20 -27.12 2.53 -0.31
N THR A 21 -27.20 1.66 0.70
CA THR A 21 -28.42 1.41 1.48
C THR A 21 -28.38 2.10 2.85
N ARG A 22 -27.27 2.77 3.17
CA ARG A 22 -27.04 3.52 4.40
C ARG A 22 -26.04 4.64 4.18
N ASP A 23 -26.08 5.67 5.04
CA ASP A 23 -25.21 6.83 4.91
C ASP A 23 -23.80 6.57 5.47
N PHE A 24 -22.79 6.79 4.61
CA PHE A 24 -21.36 6.69 4.95
C PHE A 24 -20.63 8.02 4.97
N THR A 25 -21.34 9.14 4.78
CA THR A 25 -20.75 10.48 4.63
C THR A 25 -19.78 10.83 5.75
N ALA A 26 -20.16 10.58 7.01
CA ALA A 26 -19.31 10.89 8.16
C ALA A 26 -18.00 10.08 8.15
N ILE A 27 -18.06 8.79 7.80
CA ILE A 27 -16.89 7.92 7.71
C ILE A 27 -16.01 8.36 6.53
N ALA A 28 -16.61 8.55 5.36
CA ALA A 28 -15.91 8.98 4.16
C ALA A 28 -15.17 10.31 4.36
N LYS A 29 -15.78 11.28 5.04
CA LYS A 29 -15.11 12.55 5.41
C LYS A 29 -13.84 12.32 6.24
N ARG A 30 -13.86 11.41 7.22
CA ARG A 30 -12.67 11.10 8.02
C ARG A 30 -11.59 10.38 7.21
N LEU A 31 -11.98 9.49 6.30
CA LEU A 31 -11.05 8.79 5.42
C LEU A 31 -10.37 9.74 4.43
N VAL A 32 -11.15 10.58 3.74
CA VAL A 32 -10.63 11.61 2.83
C VAL A 32 -9.80 12.65 3.60
N GLY A 33 -10.22 13.05 4.80
CA GLY A 33 -9.47 13.99 5.65
C GLY A 33 -8.07 13.48 6.04
N ALA A 34 -7.85 12.16 6.02
CA ALA A 34 -6.55 11.54 6.29
C ALA A 34 -5.75 11.20 5.02
N LYS A 35 -6.19 11.65 3.84
CA LYS A 35 -5.59 11.33 2.53
C LYS A 35 -4.07 11.47 2.50
N ALA A 36 -3.52 12.58 2.99
CA ALA A 36 -2.06 12.80 2.96
C ALA A 36 -1.28 11.69 3.68
N ARG A 37 -1.83 11.14 4.77
CA ARG A 37 -1.22 10.05 5.52
C ARG A 37 -1.26 8.72 4.76
N TYR A 38 -2.38 8.44 4.10
CA TYR A 38 -2.49 7.28 3.21
C TYR A 38 -1.58 7.41 1.99
N GLN A 39 -1.42 8.61 1.44
CA GLN A 39 -0.52 8.87 0.31
C GLN A 39 0.95 8.65 0.66
N ALA A 40 1.35 8.86 1.92
CA ALA A 40 2.70 8.53 2.38
C ALA A 40 2.99 7.01 2.30
N VAL A 41 1.97 6.17 2.49
CA VAL A 41 2.06 4.71 2.30
C VAL A 41 1.97 4.35 0.81
N GLU A 42 1.03 4.95 0.06
CA GLU A 42 0.91 4.79 -1.41
C GLU A 42 2.25 5.04 -2.11
N ALA A 43 2.98 6.09 -1.73
CA ALA A 43 4.28 6.41 -2.29
C ALA A 43 5.34 5.31 -2.08
N LYS A 44 5.21 4.49 -1.03
CA LYS A 44 6.15 3.42 -0.69
C LYS A 44 5.75 2.06 -1.26
N THR A 45 4.45 1.85 -1.51
CA THR A 45 3.92 0.52 -1.85
C THR A 45 3.32 0.46 -3.25
N GLY A 46 2.97 1.60 -3.85
CA GLY A 46 2.18 1.68 -5.08
C GLY A 46 0.69 1.33 -4.92
N VAL A 47 0.25 0.97 -3.70
CA VAL A 47 -1.16 0.67 -3.42
C VAL A 47 -1.93 1.99 -3.31
N PRO A 48 -3.01 2.21 -4.08
CA PRO A 48 -3.70 3.48 -4.10
C PRO A 48 -4.20 3.89 -2.72
N TRP A 49 -4.06 5.18 -2.37
CA TRP A 49 -4.40 5.68 -1.04
C TRP A 49 -5.85 5.36 -0.62
N TRP A 50 -6.77 5.32 -1.59
CA TRP A 50 -8.18 5.02 -1.35
C TRP A 50 -8.42 3.54 -1.05
N VAL A 51 -7.58 2.62 -1.54
CA VAL A 51 -7.58 1.19 -1.13
C VAL A 51 -7.14 1.10 0.32
N ILE A 52 -6.02 1.75 0.66
CA ILE A 52 -5.45 1.76 2.01
C ILE A 52 -6.47 2.30 3.02
N ALA A 53 -7.17 3.38 2.66
CA ALA A 53 -8.16 4.02 3.53
C ALA A 53 -9.32 3.08 3.89
N VAL A 54 -9.88 2.36 2.91
CA VAL A 54 -11.01 1.46 3.17
C VAL A 54 -10.58 0.19 3.91
N ILE A 55 -9.37 -0.33 3.65
CA ILE A 55 -8.77 -1.39 4.47
C ILE A 55 -8.64 -0.93 5.91
N HIS A 56 -8.09 0.26 6.15
CA HIS A 56 -7.92 0.80 7.51
C HIS A 56 -9.24 0.92 8.27
N MET A 57 -10.31 1.33 7.58
CA MET A 57 -11.65 1.34 8.17
C MET A 57 -12.14 -0.07 8.53
N ARG A 58 -11.87 -1.08 7.70
CA ARG A 58 -12.30 -2.46 7.93
C ARG A 58 -11.55 -3.19 9.02
N GLU A 59 -10.24 -2.98 9.10
CA GLU A 59 -9.39 -3.72 10.04
C GLU A 59 -9.38 -3.10 11.44
N SER A 60 -9.57 -1.79 11.56
CA SER A 60 -9.45 -1.11 12.85
C SER A 60 -10.39 0.07 13.04
N SER A 61 -11.43 0.25 12.21
CA SER A 61 -12.31 1.42 12.27
C SER A 61 -11.58 2.76 12.16
N GLN A 62 -10.49 2.79 11.38
CA GLN A 62 -9.57 3.93 11.25
C GLN A 62 -8.80 4.27 12.55
N ASP A 63 -8.61 3.32 13.46
CA ASP A 63 -7.79 3.50 14.65
C ASP A 63 -6.29 3.48 14.27
N TRP A 64 -5.64 4.64 14.41
CA TRP A 64 -4.22 4.85 14.14
C TRP A 64 -3.27 4.14 15.12
N SER A 65 -3.81 3.52 16.17
CA SER A 65 -3.04 2.63 17.06
C SER A 65 -3.05 1.17 16.59
N GLY A 66 -3.99 0.78 15.73
CA GLY A 66 -4.12 -0.55 15.16
C GLY A 66 -3.33 -0.75 13.86
N SER A 67 -2.78 -1.94 13.67
CA SER A 67 -2.11 -2.37 12.45
C SER A 67 -3.11 -2.54 11.30
N LEU A 68 -2.71 -2.12 10.10
CA LEU A 68 -3.49 -2.33 8.87
C LEU A 68 -3.69 -3.82 8.54
N ALA A 69 -2.89 -4.73 9.10
CA ALA A 69 -2.96 -6.16 8.76
C ALA A 69 -4.07 -6.94 9.50
N GLN A 70 -4.35 -6.59 10.76
CA GLN A 70 -5.32 -7.34 11.59
C GLN A 70 -5.92 -6.54 12.76
N GLY A 71 -5.60 -5.25 12.87
CA GLY A 71 -6.10 -4.39 13.95
C GLY A 71 -5.32 -4.43 15.27
N ASP A 72 -4.40 -5.38 15.50
CA ASP A 72 -3.56 -5.39 16.71
C ASP A 72 -2.72 -4.11 16.86
N PRO A 73 -2.38 -3.67 18.09
CA PRO A 73 -1.47 -2.54 18.30
C PRO A 73 -0.17 -2.68 17.51
N TRP A 74 0.12 -1.74 16.60
CA TRP A 74 1.28 -1.84 15.72
C TRP A 74 2.63 -1.73 16.46
N ASN A 75 2.62 -1.16 17.67
CA ASN A 75 3.81 -1.01 18.51
C ASN A 75 4.11 -2.23 19.38
N ARG A 76 3.49 -3.38 19.08
CA ARG A 76 3.72 -4.68 19.72
C ARG A 76 3.82 -5.76 18.65
N VAL A 77 4.29 -6.94 19.07
CA VAL A 77 4.24 -8.13 18.19
C VAL A 77 2.79 -8.57 18.06
N SER A 78 2.29 -8.71 16.82
CA SER A 78 0.91 -9.15 16.56
C SER A 78 0.66 -10.59 17.02
N VAL A 79 -0.55 -10.82 17.53
CA VAL A 79 -1.03 -12.14 17.97
C VAL A 79 -2.10 -12.69 17.03
N HIS A 80 -2.91 -11.80 16.44
CA HIS A 80 -3.87 -12.19 15.41
C HIS A 80 -3.17 -12.39 14.07
N VAL A 81 -3.73 -13.25 13.22
CA VAL A 81 -3.16 -13.57 11.90
C VAL A 81 -3.26 -12.35 10.98
N PRO A 82 -2.17 -11.93 10.33
CA PRO A 82 -0.81 -12.51 10.36
C PRO A 82 -0.08 -12.23 11.68
N ALA A 83 0.28 -13.30 12.40
CA ALA A 83 0.93 -13.20 13.71
C ALA A 83 2.45 -12.96 13.56
N GLY A 84 3.07 -12.41 14.60
CA GLY A 84 4.51 -12.20 14.65
C GLY A 84 5.03 -11.00 13.85
N ARG A 85 4.15 -10.07 13.45
CA ARG A 85 4.55 -8.81 12.79
C ARG A 85 4.90 -7.75 13.84
N GLY A 86 5.78 -6.81 13.49
CA GLY A 86 6.19 -5.71 14.38
C GLY A 86 7.14 -6.14 15.51
N PRO A 87 7.33 -5.30 16.54
CA PRO A 87 6.76 -3.96 16.68
C PRO A 87 7.30 -2.97 15.64
N PHE A 88 6.46 -2.04 15.21
CA PHE A 88 6.83 -0.97 14.28
C PHE A 88 7.06 0.36 15.01
N LYS A 89 7.69 1.34 14.35
CA LYS A 89 7.89 2.69 14.91
C LYS A 89 6.76 3.66 14.59
N SER A 90 5.92 3.31 13.62
CA SER A 90 4.78 4.13 13.20
C SER A 90 3.69 3.26 12.57
N TRP A 91 2.49 3.82 12.45
CA TRP A 91 1.40 3.21 11.69
C TRP A 91 1.78 3.04 10.22
N GLU A 92 2.52 3.97 9.64
CA GLU A 92 2.97 3.93 8.25
C GLU A 92 3.91 2.75 8.00
N GLU A 93 4.84 2.47 8.92
CA GLU A 93 5.70 1.27 8.83
C GLU A 93 4.87 -0.01 8.90
N ALA A 94 3.89 -0.07 9.81
CA ALA A 94 2.99 -1.22 9.93
C ALA A 94 2.11 -1.41 8.69
N ALA A 95 1.62 -0.31 8.10
CA ALA A 95 0.83 -0.32 6.88
C ALA A 95 1.64 -0.78 5.66
N VAL A 96 2.88 -0.30 5.51
CA VAL A 96 3.81 -0.78 4.48
C VAL A 96 4.06 -2.28 4.67
N ASP A 97 4.29 -2.71 5.91
CA ASP A 97 4.51 -4.12 6.22
C ASP A 97 3.33 -5.00 5.81
N ALA A 98 2.11 -4.61 6.20
CA ALA A 98 0.88 -5.30 5.84
C ALA A 98 0.71 -5.47 4.33
N LEU A 99 0.97 -4.40 3.56
CA LEU A 99 0.76 -4.40 2.11
C LEU A 99 1.86 -5.14 1.34
N VAL A 100 3.08 -5.18 1.86
CA VAL A 100 4.25 -5.79 1.18
C VAL A 100 4.43 -7.26 1.56
N ASN A 101 4.23 -7.60 2.83
CA ASN A 101 4.69 -8.87 3.41
C ASN A 101 3.57 -9.80 3.86
N CYS A 102 2.31 -9.34 3.88
CA CYS A 102 1.17 -10.16 4.23
C CYS A 102 0.35 -10.46 2.99
N HIS A 103 -0.29 -11.64 2.95
CA HIS A 103 -1.23 -11.98 1.89
C HIS A 103 -2.34 -10.90 1.83
N PRO A 104 -2.79 -10.48 0.64
CA PRO A 104 -2.45 -10.98 -0.70
C PRO A 104 -1.23 -10.29 -1.36
N TYR A 105 -0.38 -9.61 -0.59
CA TYR A 105 0.81 -8.91 -1.08
C TYR A 105 0.49 -7.76 -2.04
N LEU A 106 -0.47 -6.91 -1.65
CA LEU A 106 -1.02 -5.84 -2.48
C LEU A 106 0.02 -4.91 -3.12
N ALA A 107 1.19 -4.72 -2.52
CA ALA A 107 2.27 -3.92 -3.11
C ALA A 107 2.84 -4.52 -4.44
N ARG A 108 2.53 -5.78 -4.75
CA ARG A 108 2.91 -6.44 -6.00
C ARG A 108 1.93 -6.15 -7.14
N GLU A 109 0.70 -5.75 -6.81
CA GLU A 109 -0.37 -5.51 -7.78
C GLU A 109 -0.09 -4.25 -8.61
N LYS A 110 -0.45 -4.32 -9.90
CA LYS A 110 -0.23 -3.24 -10.87
C LYS A 110 -1.53 -2.70 -11.47
N ASP A 111 -2.59 -3.49 -11.46
CA ASP A 111 -3.89 -3.11 -11.98
C ASP A 111 -4.85 -2.82 -10.82
N TRP A 112 -5.23 -1.55 -10.69
CA TRP A 112 -6.24 -1.07 -9.76
C TRP A 112 -7.47 -0.53 -10.49
N SER A 113 -7.74 -1.04 -11.70
CA SER A 113 -9.06 -0.94 -12.30
C SER A 113 -10.10 -1.59 -11.38
N ILE A 114 -11.37 -1.21 -11.54
CA ILE A 114 -12.38 -1.46 -10.51
C ILE A 114 -12.55 -2.93 -10.13
N GLY A 115 -12.56 -3.83 -11.10
CA GLY A 115 -12.72 -5.27 -10.86
C GLY A 115 -11.54 -5.84 -10.05
N PRO A 116 -10.30 -5.72 -10.54
CA PRO A 116 -9.09 -6.12 -9.81
C PRO A 116 -8.98 -5.48 -8.42
N ALA A 117 -9.25 -4.18 -8.29
CA ALA A 117 -9.19 -3.49 -6.99
C ALA A 117 -10.16 -4.09 -5.96
N LEU A 118 -11.41 -4.34 -6.36
CA LEU A 118 -12.40 -4.96 -5.48
C LEU A 118 -12.07 -6.42 -5.18
N THR A 119 -11.58 -7.19 -6.16
CA THR A 119 -11.08 -8.55 -5.94
C THR A 119 -9.94 -8.57 -4.92
N ASN A 120 -8.96 -7.66 -5.06
CA ASN A 120 -7.84 -7.54 -4.15
C ASN A 120 -8.28 -7.15 -2.72
N LEU A 121 -9.26 -6.25 -2.58
CA LEU A 121 -9.87 -5.93 -1.29
C LEU A 121 -10.60 -7.14 -0.67
N GLU A 122 -11.29 -7.96 -1.46
CA GLU A 122 -11.89 -9.18 -0.93
C GLU A 122 -10.84 -10.20 -0.48
N LEU A 123 -9.76 -10.35 -1.25
CA LEU A 123 -8.64 -11.23 -0.90
C LEU A 123 -7.86 -10.75 0.32
N TYR A 124 -7.85 -9.44 0.59
CA TYR A 124 -7.28 -8.86 1.81
C TYR A 124 -7.95 -9.42 3.07
N ASN A 125 -9.28 -9.47 3.06
CA ASN A 125 -10.05 -10.16 4.10
C ASN A 125 -9.95 -11.70 4.00
N GLY A 126 -9.93 -12.22 2.77
CA GLY A 126 -9.84 -13.64 2.45
C GLY A 126 -10.94 -14.13 1.50
N ALA A 127 -10.63 -15.20 0.76
CA ALA A 127 -11.45 -15.75 -0.32
C ALA A 127 -12.69 -16.58 0.12
N GLY A 128 -13.08 -16.54 1.40
CA GLY A 128 -14.16 -17.39 1.93
C GLY A 128 -15.50 -17.20 1.23
N TYR A 129 -15.88 -15.95 0.95
CA TYR A 129 -17.16 -15.62 0.30
C TYR A 129 -17.15 -15.93 -1.20
N ALA A 130 -16.06 -15.57 -1.91
CA ALA A 130 -15.83 -15.99 -3.29
C ALA A 130 -15.94 -17.52 -3.49
N ASN A 131 -15.32 -18.32 -2.61
CA ASN A 131 -15.43 -19.79 -2.65
C ASN A 131 -16.87 -20.31 -2.44
N ARG A 132 -17.73 -19.51 -1.81
CA ARG A 132 -19.17 -19.81 -1.63
C ARG A 132 -20.05 -19.25 -2.74
N GLY A 133 -19.48 -18.54 -3.71
CA GLY A 133 -20.24 -17.81 -4.73
C GLY A 133 -21.14 -16.71 -4.14
N LYS A 134 -20.77 -16.14 -2.99
CA LYS A 134 -21.54 -15.11 -2.29
C LYS A 134 -20.84 -13.76 -2.35
N PRO A 135 -21.58 -12.63 -2.44
CA PRO A 135 -20.99 -11.31 -2.26
C PRO A 135 -20.38 -11.20 -0.86
N SER A 136 -19.12 -10.77 -0.79
CA SER A 136 -18.46 -10.57 0.49
C SER A 136 -19.06 -9.37 1.25
N PRO A 137 -19.51 -9.51 2.51
CA PRO A 137 -19.84 -8.37 3.36
C PRO A 137 -18.63 -7.45 3.58
N TYR A 138 -17.40 -7.95 3.41
CA TYR A 138 -16.20 -7.11 3.45
C TYR A 138 -16.23 -6.00 2.39
N LEU A 139 -16.72 -6.33 1.20
CA LEU A 139 -16.88 -5.38 0.10
C LEU A 139 -18.23 -4.67 0.13
N TRP A 140 -19.31 -5.43 0.27
CA TRP A 140 -20.63 -5.00 -0.18
C TRP A 140 -21.59 -4.62 0.95
N ALA A 141 -21.24 -4.83 2.23
CA ALA A 141 -22.10 -4.44 3.34
C ALA A 141 -22.45 -2.95 3.32
N GLY A 142 -23.74 -2.62 3.47
CA GLY A 142 -24.25 -1.26 3.31
C GLY A 142 -24.49 -0.82 1.86
N THR A 143 -24.50 -1.78 0.92
CA THR A 143 -24.99 -1.59 -0.46
C THR A 143 -26.14 -2.54 -0.75
N ASP A 144 -26.84 -2.33 -1.86
CA ASP A 144 -27.87 -3.24 -2.37
C ASP A 144 -27.31 -4.53 -2.99
N GLN A 145 -25.98 -4.68 -3.07
CA GLN A 145 -25.30 -5.87 -3.57
C GLN A 145 -25.06 -6.93 -2.48
N TYR A 146 -25.47 -6.66 -1.23
CA TYR A 146 -25.38 -7.56 -0.10
C TYR A 146 -26.65 -7.48 0.76
N THR A 147 -27.16 -8.64 1.16
CA THR A 147 -28.35 -8.75 2.03
C THR A 147 -27.99 -9.33 3.40
N ALA A 148 -27.40 -10.53 3.41
CA ALA A 148 -26.98 -11.25 4.61
C ALA A 148 -25.93 -12.31 4.27
N GLY A 149 -25.31 -12.88 5.30
CA GLY A 149 -24.27 -13.89 5.20
C GLY A 149 -22.94 -13.36 5.73
N LYS A 150 -22.42 -13.97 6.80
CA LYS A 150 -21.15 -13.55 7.40
C LYS A 150 -20.43 -14.74 8.05
N TYR A 151 -19.12 -14.81 7.92
CA TYR A 151 -18.30 -15.59 8.83
C TYR A 151 -18.25 -14.88 10.18
N VAL A 152 -18.93 -15.45 11.18
CA VAL A 152 -19.01 -14.89 12.54
C VAL A 152 -17.85 -15.36 13.43
N ALA A 153 -17.14 -16.40 12.98
CA ALA A 153 -15.88 -16.89 13.52
C ALA A 153 -15.19 -17.75 12.45
N ASP A 154 -13.95 -18.16 12.71
CA ASP A 154 -13.17 -18.99 11.79
C ASP A 154 -13.94 -20.25 11.36
N GLY A 155 -14.16 -20.38 10.05
CA GLY A 155 -14.92 -21.47 9.45
C GLY A 155 -16.43 -21.45 9.71
N LYS A 156 -16.95 -20.57 10.58
CA LYS A 156 -18.36 -20.51 10.97
C LYS A 156 -19.12 -19.46 10.17
N TYR A 157 -19.68 -19.88 9.04
CA TYR A 157 -20.53 -19.04 8.20
C TYR A 157 -22.00 -19.09 8.67
N ASP A 158 -22.54 -17.93 9.03
CA ASP A 158 -23.96 -17.73 9.30
C ASP A 158 -24.62 -17.07 8.07
N PRO A 159 -25.54 -17.76 7.36
CA PRO A 159 -26.22 -17.21 6.18
C PRO A 159 -27.17 -16.04 6.48
N ASN A 160 -27.61 -15.89 7.74
CA ASN A 160 -28.62 -14.92 8.15
C ASN A 160 -28.03 -13.69 8.84
N HIS A 161 -26.77 -13.78 9.30
CA HIS A 161 -26.11 -12.66 9.94
C HIS A 161 -25.84 -11.52 8.95
N VAL A 162 -26.22 -10.30 9.33
CA VAL A 162 -26.01 -9.07 8.54
C VAL A 162 -24.83 -8.30 9.10
N ASP A 163 -23.79 -8.09 8.29
CA ASP A 163 -22.65 -7.27 8.71
C ASP A 163 -23.04 -5.79 8.89
N GLN A 164 -22.88 -5.28 10.11
CA GLN A 164 -23.14 -3.88 10.45
C GLN A 164 -21.94 -2.99 10.14
N GLN A 165 -20.76 -3.54 9.85
CA GLN A 165 -19.59 -2.76 9.45
C GLN A 165 -19.71 -2.27 8.00
N PRO A 166 -19.11 -1.12 7.65
CA PRO A 166 -19.17 -0.59 6.29
C PRO A 166 -18.36 -1.44 5.31
N GLY A 167 -18.95 -1.82 4.19
CA GLY A 167 -18.27 -2.47 3.08
C GLY A 167 -17.35 -1.51 2.34
N CYS A 168 -16.19 -2.02 1.88
CA CYS A 168 -15.22 -1.22 1.12
C CYS A 168 -15.84 -0.55 -0.11
N ALA A 169 -16.67 -1.25 -0.89
CA ALA A 169 -17.27 -0.69 -2.10
C ALA A 169 -18.18 0.50 -1.78
N GLY A 170 -19.01 0.38 -0.74
CA GLY A 170 -19.84 1.49 -0.29
C GLY A 170 -19.01 2.68 0.23
N LEU A 171 -17.92 2.41 0.97
CA LEU A 171 -17.01 3.46 1.40
C LEU A 171 -16.38 4.18 0.20
N LEU A 172 -15.95 3.46 -0.83
CA LEU A 172 -15.39 4.04 -2.05
C LEU A 172 -16.42 4.91 -2.79
N LEU A 173 -17.67 4.45 -2.93
CA LEU A 173 -18.75 5.28 -3.51
C LEU A 173 -18.90 6.61 -2.77
N ALA A 174 -18.92 6.57 -1.43
CA ALA A 174 -19.05 7.77 -0.61
C ALA A 174 -17.80 8.66 -0.66
N MET A 175 -16.60 8.08 -0.73
CA MET A 175 -15.34 8.82 -0.85
C MET A 175 -15.20 9.51 -2.21
N ILE A 176 -15.58 8.85 -3.31
CA ILE A 176 -15.53 9.42 -4.68
C ILE A 176 -16.43 10.66 -4.78
N ALA A 177 -17.58 10.65 -4.11
CA ALA A 177 -18.47 11.81 -4.04
C ALA A 177 -17.84 13.02 -3.32
N LEU A 178 -16.84 12.81 -2.46
CA LEU A 178 -16.13 13.84 -1.72
C LEU A 178 -14.80 14.24 -2.35
N ASP A 179 -14.11 13.30 -3.01
CA ASP A 179 -12.80 13.50 -3.64
C ASP A 179 -12.78 12.87 -5.04
N PRO A 180 -13.07 13.67 -6.09
CA PRO A 180 -13.06 13.23 -7.48
C PRO A 180 -11.68 12.82 -8.01
N SER A 181 -10.59 13.04 -7.26
CA SER A 181 -9.26 12.56 -7.67
C SER A 181 -9.07 11.06 -7.48
N ILE A 182 -10.00 10.38 -6.79
CA ILE A 182 -10.06 8.92 -6.75
C ILE A 182 -10.34 8.41 -8.15
N SER A 183 -9.36 7.71 -8.72
CA SER A 183 -9.41 7.13 -10.05
C SER A 183 -9.01 5.66 -9.99
N PHE A 184 -9.67 4.86 -10.82
CA PHE A 184 -9.38 3.44 -11.01
C PHE A 184 -8.54 3.29 -12.29
N GLY A 185 -7.46 2.52 -12.20
CA GLY A 185 -6.50 2.37 -13.29
C GLY A 185 -5.21 1.72 -12.80
N GLU A 186 -4.11 1.89 -13.54
CA GLU A 186 -2.83 1.30 -13.15
C GLU A 186 -2.26 1.94 -11.87
N ALA A 187 -1.49 1.16 -11.12
CA ALA A 187 -0.75 1.63 -9.95
C ALA A 187 0.16 2.78 -10.35
N LYS A 188 0.16 3.86 -9.57
CA LYS A 188 1.19 4.89 -9.71
C LYS A 188 2.54 4.23 -9.43
N PRO A 189 3.54 4.37 -10.30
CA PRO A 189 4.88 3.91 -10.00
C PRO A 189 5.31 4.55 -8.67
N PRO A 190 5.91 3.80 -7.73
CA PRO A 190 6.58 4.44 -6.61
C PRO A 190 7.58 5.46 -7.19
N PRO A 191 7.78 6.62 -6.56
CA PRO A 191 8.80 7.56 -7.01
C PRO A 191 10.11 6.79 -7.14
N GLN A 192 10.71 6.79 -8.34
CA GLN A 192 12.06 6.27 -8.48
C GLN A 192 12.93 7.00 -7.45
N PRO A 193 13.85 6.30 -6.74
CA PRO A 193 14.86 6.98 -5.98
C PRO A 193 15.49 8.02 -6.90
N ALA A 194 15.59 9.28 -6.45
CA ALA A 194 16.33 10.28 -7.19
C ALA A 194 17.68 9.67 -7.58
N PRO A 195 18.13 9.79 -8.84
CA PRO A 195 19.44 9.28 -9.22
C PRO A 195 20.44 9.83 -8.21
N THR A 196 21.18 8.94 -7.55
CA THR A 196 22.30 9.33 -6.72
C THR A 196 23.16 10.27 -7.57
N PRO A 197 23.51 11.48 -7.09
CA PRO A 197 24.43 12.32 -7.82
C PRO A 197 25.69 11.49 -8.04
N VAL A 198 25.96 11.16 -9.30
CA VAL A 198 27.23 10.54 -9.69
C VAL A 198 28.31 11.49 -9.18
N PRO A 199 29.24 11.03 -8.31
CA PRO A 199 30.35 11.88 -7.92
C PRO A 199 31.08 12.26 -9.20
N THR A 200 31.21 13.56 -9.45
CA THR A 200 32.03 14.08 -10.54
C THR A 200 33.40 13.42 -10.46
N PRO A 201 33.89 12.75 -11.53
CA PRO A 201 35.23 12.21 -11.50
C PRO A 201 36.20 13.35 -11.19
N ALA A 202 37.09 13.13 -10.24
CA ALA A 202 38.14 14.09 -9.92
C ALA A 202 38.94 14.41 -11.18
N PRO A 203 39.33 15.69 -11.41
CA PRO A 203 40.12 16.03 -12.58
C PRO A 203 41.44 15.24 -12.56
N GLU A 204 41.75 14.56 -13.65
CA GLU A 204 43.06 13.91 -13.84
C GLU A 204 44.17 14.98 -13.83
N PRO A 205 45.35 14.69 -13.24
CA PRO A 205 46.48 15.60 -13.30
C PRO A 205 46.93 15.78 -14.75
N SER A 206 46.90 17.03 -15.22
CA SER A 206 47.29 17.42 -16.57
C SER A 206 48.75 17.10 -16.85
N ALA A 207 49.01 16.21 -17.80
CA ALA A 207 50.34 15.85 -18.26
C ALA A 207 50.81 16.70 -19.45
N TRP A 208 50.92 18.03 -19.30
CA TRP A 208 51.62 18.88 -20.29
C TRP A 208 52.23 20.12 -19.61
N GLY A 209 53.55 20.10 -19.41
CA GLY A 209 54.28 21.26 -18.90
C GLY A 209 55.68 20.96 -18.38
N GLY A 210 56.49 20.17 -19.10
CA GLY A 210 57.85 19.80 -18.69
C GLY A 210 58.83 19.82 -19.87
N PHE A 211 59.07 20.98 -20.46
CA PHE A 211 60.17 21.20 -21.40
C PHE A 211 60.76 22.59 -21.19
N LEU A 212 61.68 22.73 -20.22
CA LEU A 212 62.74 23.73 -20.29
C LEU A 212 64.05 23.13 -19.75
N SER A 213 65.04 23.21 -20.61
CA SER A 213 66.43 22.75 -20.53
C SER A 213 67.21 23.36 -19.34
N ALA A 214 68.10 22.57 -18.75
CA ALA A 214 69.45 23.03 -18.39
C ALA A 214 70.40 21.83 -18.17
N ILE A 215 71.33 21.65 -19.10
CA ILE A 215 72.58 20.91 -18.93
C ILE A 215 73.54 21.81 -18.15
N VAL A 216 74.07 21.37 -16.99
CA VAL A 216 75.47 21.66 -16.55
C VAL A 216 75.97 20.55 -15.62
N SER A 217 77.25 20.23 -15.87
CA SER A 217 78.13 19.17 -15.41
C SER A 217 78.42 19.04 -13.91
N ALA A 218 79.07 17.91 -13.63
CA ALA A 218 79.56 17.37 -12.38
C ALA A 218 80.61 18.21 -11.60
N ILE A 219 80.93 17.65 -10.42
CA ILE A 219 82.09 17.85 -9.53
C ILE A 219 81.81 18.75 -8.33
N SER A 220 81.81 18.14 -7.14
CA SER A 220 82.66 18.58 -6.03
C SER A 220 82.72 17.51 -4.93
N ALA A 221 83.80 16.74 -4.95
CA ALA A 221 84.31 16.06 -3.78
C ALA A 221 85.22 17.04 -3.01
N ILE A 222 84.94 17.19 -1.71
CA ILE A 222 85.88 17.26 -0.58
C ILE A 222 87.09 18.22 -0.73
N PHE A 223 87.19 19.28 0.08
CA PHE A 223 88.22 19.42 1.16
C PHE A 223 88.18 20.81 1.86
N LYS A 224 88.12 20.72 3.21
CA LYS A 224 88.73 21.54 4.28
C LYS A 224 89.28 22.96 4.01
N ARG A 225 88.96 23.82 5.00
CA ARG A 225 89.85 24.50 5.99
C ARG A 225 89.91 26.04 5.94
N LYS A 226 89.58 26.56 7.14
CA LYS A 226 89.92 27.85 7.78
C LYS A 226 89.24 29.10 7.27
#